data_AF-A0A972QQC4-F1
#
_entry.id   AF-A0A972QQC4-F1
#
_cell.length_a   1.000
_cell.length_b   1.000
_cell.length_c   1.000
_cell.angle_alpha   90.00
_cell.angle_beta   90.00
_cell.angle_gamma   90.00
#
_symmetry.space_group_name_H-M   'P 1'
#
loop_
_entity.id
_entity.type
_entity.pdbx_description
1 polymer ?
#
loop_
_entity_poly.entity_id
_entity_poly.type
_entity_poly.pdbx_seq_one_letter_code
_entity_poly.pdbx_strand_id
1 'polypeptide(L)' 'MNMLLEIAQTLVATCRDIFPVLALIVAFQLIILRQPIPHLRQVVVGFGCVLVGLTLFLVGLERALFPVGKIMARQLSA' A
#
# COMPACT_ATOMS: atom_id res chain seq x y z
N MET A 1 21.32 13.75 8.84
CA MET A 1 21.67 12.31 8.89
C MET A 1 20.40 11.61 9.36
N ASN A 2 19.66 10.91 8.47
CA ASN A 2 18.55 9.96 8.74
C ASN A 2 17.41 9.93 7.68
N MET A 3 17.35 10.85 6.71
CA MET A 3 16.28 10.85 5.70
C MET A 3 16.21 9.56 4.87
N LEU A 4 17.37 8.95 4.56
CA LEU A 4 17.46 7.64 3.92
C LEU A 4 16.94 6.49 4.80
N LEU A 5 17.09 6.60 6.11
CA LEU A 5 16.59 5.60 7.06
C LEU A 5 15.06 5.70 7.24
N GLU A 6 14.50 6.91 7.25
CA GLU A 6 13.04 7.11 7.29
C GLU A 6 12.36 6.55 6.04
N ILE A 7 12.92 6.81 4.86
CA ILE A 7 12.41 6.27 3.60
C ILE A 7 12.50 4.74 3.61
N ALA A 8 13.63 4.18 4.04
CA ALA A 8 13.79 2.72 4.14
C ALA A 8 12.82 2.08 5.14
N GLN A 9 12.60 2.69 6.31
CA GLN A 9 11.63 2.18 7.30
C GLN A 9 10.20 2.23 6.78
N THR A 10 9.82 3.31 6.08
CA THR A 10 8.47 3.45 5.53
C THR A 10 8.23 2.44 4.41
N LEU A 11 9.25 2.18 3.59
CA LEU A 11 9.20 1.17 2.53
C LEU A 11 9.05 -0.24 3.11
N VAL A 12 9.81 -0.56 4.16
CA VAL A 12 9.71 -1.85 4.86
C VAL A 12 8.35 -2.03 5.54
N ALA A 13 7.82 -0.99 6.17
CA ALA A 13 6.49 -1.01 6.79
C ALA A 13 5.42 -1.29 5.72
N THR A 14 5.44 -0.56 4.61
CA THR A 14 4.49 -0.74 3.51
C THR A 14 4.61 -2.13 2.87
N CYS A 15 5.83 -2.66 2.70
CA CYS A 15 6.04 -4.03 2.25
C CYS A 15 5.43 -5.05 3.24
N ARG A 16 5.57 -4.80 4.55
CA ARG A 16 5.01 -5.67 5.59
C ARG A 16 3.49 -5.62 5.64
N ASP A 17 2.88 -4.47 5.38
CA ASP A 17 1.42 -4.31 5.32
C ASP A 17 0.83 -5.02 4.09
N ILE A 18 1.63 -5.12 3.03
CA ILE A 18 1.22 -5.71 1.76
C ILE A 18 1.54 -7.22 1.67
N PHE A 19 2.48 -7.69 2.49
CA PHE A 19 2.79 -9.11 2.67
C PHE A 19 1.55 -10.00 2.94
N PRO A 20 0.63 -9.68 3.89
CA PRO A 20 -0.55 -10.50 4.13
C PRO A 20 -1.49 -10.57 2.91
N VAL A 21 -1.58 -9.50 2.11
CA VAL A 21 -2.36 -9.51 0.86
C VAL A 21 -1.72 -10.45 -0.17
N LEU A 22 -0.40 -10.38 -0.32
CA LEU A 22 0.33 -11.28 -1.22
C LEU A 22 0.22 -12.74 -0.77
N ALA A 23 0.36 -12.99 0.53
CA ALA A 23 0.21 -14.32 1.14
C ALA A 23 -1.20 -14.87 0.94
N LEU A 24 -2.24 -14.04 1.08
CA LEU A 24 -3.63 -14.42 0.83
C LEU A 24 -3.82 -14.86 -0.63
N ILE A 25 -3.33 -14.08 -1.60
CA ILE A 25 -3.44 -14.41 -3.03
C ILE A 25 -2.77 -15.75 -3.34
N VAL A 26 -1.56 -15.96 -2.84
CA VAL A 26 -0.80 -17.20 -3.05
C VAL A 26 -1.49 -18.39 -2.38
N ALA A 27 -1.99 -18.23 -1.15
CA ALA A 27 -2.75 -19.26 -0.46
C ALA A 27 -4.01 -19.64 -1.23
N PHE A 28 -4.77 -18.67 -1.74
CA PHE A 28 -5.94 -18.94 -2.56
C PHE A 28 -5.60 -19.65 -3.87
N GLN A 29 -4.53 -19.25 -4.57
CA GLN A 29 -4.15 -19.88 -5.83
C GLN A 29 -3.64 -21.32 -5.64
N LEU A 30 -2.79 -21.57 -4.65
CA LEU A 30 -2.16 -22.87 -4.45
C LEU A 30 -2.99 -23.84 -3.59
N ILE A 31 -3.59 -23.37 -2.50
CA ILE A 31 -4.28 -24.23 -1.53
C ILE A 31 -5.74 -24.44 -1.93
N ILE A 32 -6.44 -23.37 -2.34
CA ILE A 32 -7.88 -23.41 -2.62
C ILE A 32 -8.15 -23.77 -4.08
N LEU A 33 -7.54 -23.05 -5.03
CA LEU A 33 -7.72 -23.30 -6.47
C LEU A 33 -6.87 -24.46 -7.01
N ARG A 34 -5.80 -24.86 -6.29
CA ARG A 34 -4.84 -25.90 -6.72
C ARG A 34 -4.29 -25.69 -8.14
N GLN A 35 -4.20 -24.44 -8.59
CA GLN A 35 -3.66 -24.09 -9.90
C GLN A 35 -2.36 -23.29 -9.73
N PRO A 36 -1.33 -23.57 -10.53
CA PRO A 36 -0.14 -22.72 -10.56
C PRO A 36 -0.54 -21.33 -11.02
N ILE A 37 0.10 -20.30 -10.44
CA ILE A 37 -0.21 -18.90 -10.74
C ILE A 37 -0.02 -18.64 -12.25
N PRO A 38 -1.10 -18.45 -13.02
CA PRO A 38 -0.97 -18.16 -14.43
C PRO A 38 -0.36 -16.77 -14.58
N HIS A 39 0.62 -16.62 -15.47
CA HIS A 39 1.13 -15.29 -15.86
C HIS A 39 1.74 -14.51 -14.69
N LEU A 40 2.56 -15.18 -13.85
CA LEU A 40 3.32 -14.58 -12.73
C LEU A 40 3.93 -13.22 -13.05
N ARG A 41 4.46 -13.05 -14.27
CA ARG A 41 5.08 -11.79 -14.72
C ARG A 41 4.06 -10.64 -14.77
N GLN A 42 2.84 -10.87 -15.23
CA GLN A 42 1.76 -9.88 -15.22
C GLN A 42 1.30 -9.56 -13.79
N VAL A 43 1.21 -10.59 -12.92
CA VAL A 43 0.84 -10.39 -11.51
C VAL A 43 1.85 -9.51 -10.80
N VAL A 44 3.15 -9.78 -10.95
CA VAL A 44 4.22 -8.99 -10.31
C VAL A 44 4.23 -7.55 -10.83
N VAL A 45 4.06 -7.34 -12.14
CA VAL A 45 3.98 -5.98 -12.72
C VAL A 45 2.74 -5.24 -12.22
N GLY A 46 1.58 -5.90 -12.21
CA GLY A 46 0.35 -5.33 -11.68
C GLY A 46 0.47 -4.96 -10.20
N PHE A 47 1.10 -5.83 -9.42
CA PHE A 47 1.36 -5.59 -8.00
C PHE A 47 2.30 -4.39 -7.78
N GLY A 48 3.34 -4.26 -8.61
CA GLY A 48 4.20 -3.08 -8.63
C GLY A 48 3.43 -1.80 -8.94
N CYS A 49 2.55 -1.80 -9.94
CA CYS A 49 1.67 -0.67 -10.23
C CYS A 49 0.74 -0.32 -9.07
N VAL A 50 0.15 -1.32 -8.40
CA VAL A 50 -0.72 -1.12 -7.23
C VAL A 50 0.06 -0.51 -6.07
N LEU A 51 1.26 -1.01 -5.77
CA LEU A 51 2.15 -0.47 -4.74
C LEU A 51 2.45 1.01 -4.97
N VAL A 52 2.85 1.37 -6.20
CA VAL A 52 3.14 2.76 -6.58
C VAL A 52 1.88 3.62 -6.48
N GLY A 53 0.75 3.13 -6.99
CA GLY A 53 -0.52 3.84 -6.96
C GLY A 53 -1.02 4.11 -5.54
N LEU A 54 -0.99 3.11 -4.67
CA LEU A 54 -1.39 3.25 -3.26
C LEU A 54 -0.47 4.22 -2.51
N THR A 55 0.85 4.15 -2.75
CA THR A 55 1.81 5.06 -2.12
C THR A 55 1.54 6.51 -2.53
N LEU A 56 1.40 6.78 -3.84
CA LEU A 56 1.08 8.12 -4.34
C LEU A 56 -0.28 8.61 -3.83
N PHE A 57 -1.27 7.72 -3.76
CA PHE A 57 -2.59 8.03 -3.24
C PHE A 57 -2.54 8.40 -1.75
N LEU A 58 -1.86 7.62 -0.92
CA LEU A 58 -1.76 7.88 0.53
C LEU A 58 -1.06 9.22 0.80
N VAL A 59 0.05 9.49 0.10
CA VAL A 59 0.78 10.75 0.18
C VAL A 59 -0.10 11.92 -0.25
N GLY A 60 -0.85 11.76 -1.35
CA GLY A 60 -1.80 12.77 -1.83
C GLY A 60 -2.91 13.06 -0.82
N LEU A 61 -3.47 12.03 -0.20
CA LEU A 61 -4.48 12.15 0.85
C LEU A 61 -3.95 12.89 2.07
N GLU A 62 -2.75 12.54 2.53
CA GLU A 62 -2.15 13.15 3.71
C GLU A 62 -1.81 14.62 3.50
N ARG A 63 -1.46 15.01 2.27
CA ARG A 63 -1.13 16.39 1.90
C ARG A 63 -2.36 17.25 1.59
N ALA A 64 -3.42 16.68 1.05
CA ALA A 64 -4.59 17.43 0.61
C ALA A 64 -5.81 17.19 1.51
N LEU A 65 -6.25 15.94 1.63
CA LEU A 65 -7.52 15.59 2.29
C LEU A 65 -7.44 15.67 3.82
N PHE A 66 -6.36 15.20 4.42
CA PHE A 66 -6.20 15.20 5.87
C PHE A 66 -6.09 16.61 6.48
N PRO A 67 -5.30 17.55 5.93
CA PRO A 67 -5.27 18.92 6.44
C PRO A 67 -6.61 19.63 6.27
N VAL A 68 -7.30 19.44 5.14
CA VAL A 68 -8.65 19.97 4.93
C VAL A 68 -9.63 19.41 5.96
N GLY A 69 -9.62 18.10 6.20
CA GLY A 69 -10.45 17.46 7.21
C GLY A 69 -10.18 18.00 8.63
N LYS A 70 -8.91 18.24 8.98
CA LYS A 70 -8.54 18.84 10.28
C LYS A 70 -9.03 20.28 10.43
N ILE A 71 -8.99 21.08 9.36
CA ILE A 71 -9.50 22.46 9.37
C ILE A 71 -11.02 22.48 9.55
N MET A 72 -11.74 21.64 8.80
CA MET A 72 -13.20 21.50 8.92
C MET A 72 -13.62 21.04 10.31
N ALA A 73 -12.94 20.03 10.87
CA ALA A 73 -13.20 19.55 12.22
C ALA A 73 -12.98 20.66 13.27
N ARG A 74 -11.91 21.45 13.13
CA ARG A 74 -11.64 22.60 14.03
C ARG A 74 -12.72 23.66 13.97
N GLN A 75 -13.28 23.93 12.79
CA GLN A 75 -14.30 24.96 12.59
C GLN A 75 -15.68 24.54 13.12
N LEU A 76 -15.95 23.24 13.21
CA LEU A 76 -17.21 22.72 13.77
C LEU A 76 -17.17 22.53 15.29
N SER A 77 -15.97 22.43 15.87
CA SER A 77 -15.76 22.24 17.32
C SER A 77 -15.59 23.53 18.13
N ALA A 78 -15.61 24.69 17.46
CA ALA A 78 -15.58 26.03 18.06
C ALA A 78 -16.96 26.68 17.89
#